data_AF-A0A842Y463-F1
#
_entry.id   AF-A0A842Y463-F1
#
_cell.length_a   1.000
_cell.length_b   1.000
_cell.length_c   1.000
_cell.angle_alpha   90.00
_cell.angle_beta   90.00
_cell.angle_gamma   90.00
#
_symmetry.space_group_name_H-M   'P 1'
#
loop_
_entity.id
_entity.type
_entity.pdbx_description
1 polymer ?
#
loop_
_entity_poly.entity_id
_entity_poly.type
_entity_poly.pdbx_seq_one_letter_code
_entity_poly.pdbx_strand_id
1 'polypeptide(L)' 'MGVKESLESTLLVIVASLLLIIVTIIYFGITLWVVKIGSNLFFGTGLDANFAVLAAAILSASGVLGGAFKE' A
#
# COMPACT_ATOMS: atom_id res chain seq x y z
N MET A 1 24.73 -17.85 -18.90
CA MET A 1 24.15 -16.53 -18.58
C MET A 1 25.29 -15.57 -18.39
N GLY A 2 25.44 -14.60 -19.30
CA GLY A 2 26.57 -13.66 -19.25
C GLY A 2 26.38 -12.65 -18.13
N VAL A 3 27.48 -12.24 -17.48
CA VAL A 3 27.47 -11.24 -16.39
C VAL A 3 26.70 -9.97 -16.76
N LYS A 4 26.71 -9.58 -18.03
CA LYS A 4 25.95 -8.42 -18.56
C LYS A 4 24.43 -8.59 -18.44
N GLU A 5 23.94 -9.79 -18.75
CA GLU A 5 22.52 -10.15 -18.70
C GLU A 5 22.00 -10.18 -17.25
N SER A 6 22.86 -10.62 -16.32
CA SER A 6 22.58 -10.59 -14.88
C SER A 6 22.51 -9.17 -14.30
N LEU A 7 23.34 -8.25 -14.80
CA LEU A 7 23.34 -6.84 -14.36
C LEU A 7 22.09 -6.10 -14.85
N GLU A 8 21.69 -6.31 -16.10
CA GLU A 8 20.46 -5.75 -16.65
C GLU A 8 19.22 -6.23 -15.90
N SER A 9 19.15 -7.54 -15.59
CA SER A 9 18.06 -8.10 -14.78
C SER A 9 18.02 -7.51 -13.37
N THR A 10 19.17 -7.29 -12.73
CA THR A 10 19.25 -6.74 -11.37
C THR A 10 18.76 -5.28 -11.33
N LEU A 11 19.18 -4.47 -12.32
CA LEU A 11 18.72 -3.09 -12.45
C LEU A 11 17.20 -3.03 -12.67
N LEU A 12 16.67 -3.92 -13.51
CA LEU A 12 15.23 -3.99 -13.77
C LEU A 12 14.43 -4.34 -12.51
N VAL A 13 14.91 -5.29 -11.69
CA VAL A 13 14.28 -5.64 -10.40
C VAL A 13 14.29 -4.46 -9.43
N ILE A 14 15.38 -3.69 -9.38
CA ILE A 14 15.46 -2.49 -8.53
C ILE A 14 14.42 -1.45 -8.96
N VAL A 15 14.33 -1.16 -10.27
CA VAL A 15 13.35 -0.20 -10.80
C VAL A 15 11.92 -0.68 -10.56
N ALA A 16 11.63 -1.95 -10.80
CA ALA A 16 10.32 -2.53 -10.55
C ALA A 16 9.93 -2.45 -9.07
N SER A 17 10.88 -2.73 -8.16
CA SER A 17 10.66 -2.63 -6.72
C SER A 17 10.35 -1.19 -6.29
N LEU A 18 11.07 -0.21 -6.83
CA LEU A 18 10.79 1.21 -6.56
C LEU A 18 9.39 1.61 -7.03
N LEU A 19 8.96 1.14 -8.19
CA LEU A 19 7.60 1.38 -8.69
C LEU A 19 6.55 0.76 -7.77
N LEU A 20 6.75 -0.49 -7.34
CA LEU A 20 5.84 -1.17 -6.41
C LEU A 20 5.74 -0.45 -5.06
N ILE A 21 6.84 0.09 -4.55
CA ILE A 21 6.84 0.92 -3.34
C ILE A 21 5.96 2.15 -3.53
N ILE A 22 6.12 2.88 -4.64
CA ILE A 22 5.32 4.07 -4.95
C ILE A 22 3.83 3.73 -5.02
N VAL A 23 3.48 2.64 -5.73
CA VAL A 23 2.09 2.16 -5.84
C VAL A 23 1.51 1.85 -4.46
N THR A 24 2.29 1.18 -3.60
CA THR A 24 1.86 0.84 -2.23
C THR A 24 1.60 2.09 -1.39
N ILE A 25 2.45 3.12 -1.50
CA ILE A 25 2.26 4.40 -0.79
C ILE A 25 0.96 5.09 -1.25
N ILE A 26 0.70 5.12 -2.55
CA ILE A 26 -0.53 5.69 -3.11
C ILE A 26 -1.76 4.93 -2.61
N TYR A 27 -1.72 3.60 -2.64
CA TYR A 27 -2.80 2.75 -2.17
C TYR A 27 -3.10 2.98 -0.68
N PHE A 28 -2.06 3.07 0.17
CA PHE A 28 -2.20 3.40 1.58
C PHE A 28 -2.81 4.80 1.78
N GLY A 29 -2.38 5.79 1.00
CA GLY A 29 -2.91 7.16 1.03
C GLY A 29 -4.40 7.22 0.69
N ILE A 30 -4.84 6.48 -0.32
CA ILE A 30 -6.26 6.37 -0.68
C ILE A 30 -7.05 5.69 0.45
N THR A 31 -6.52 4.60 1.02
CA THR A 31 -7.17 3.89 2.12
C THR A 31 -7.34 4.79 3.35
N LEU A 32 -6.31 5.57 3.70
CA LEU A 32 -6.37 6.61 4.73
C LEU A 32 -7.47 7.63 4.47
N TRP A 33 -7.59 8.10 3.24
CA TRP A 33 -8.59 9.08 2.85
C TRP A 33 -10.00 8.51 3.00
N VAL A 34 -10.23 7.27 2.55
CA VAL A 34 -11.50 6.56 2.72
C VAL A 34 -11.88 6.40 4.19
N VAL A 35 -10.93 5.98 5.05
CA VAL A 35 -11.16 5.83 6.49
C VAL A 35 -11.57 7.16 7.13
N LYS A 36 -10.87 8.25 6.81
CA LYS A 36 -11.19 9.58 7.34
C LYS A 36 -12.58 10.04 6.91
N ILE A 37 -12.91 9.94 5.63
CA ILE A 37 -14.23 10.31 5.10
C ILE A 37 -15.33 9.45 5.73
N GLY A 38 -15.14 8.13 5.75
CA GLY A 38 -16.10 7.21 6.37
C GLY A 38 -16.34 7.57 7.83
N SER A 39 -15.28 7.82 8.60
CA SER A 39 -15.43 8.18 10.01
C SER A 39 -16.21 9.48 10.22
N ASN A 40 -15.97 10.50 9.38
CA ASN A 40 -16.72 11.75 9.43
C ASN A 40 -18.18 11.55 9.05
N LEU A 41 -18.45 10.76 8.01
CA LEU A 41 -19.80 10.54 7.50
C LEU A 41 -20.68 9.77 8.50
N PHE A 42 -20.14 8.71 9.12
CA PHE A 42 -20.91 7.80 9.97
C PHE A 42 -20.93 8.22 11.44
N PHE A 43 -19.87 8.85 11.96
CA PHE A 43 -19.75 9.16 13.38
C PHE A 43 -19.72 10.67 13.68
N GLY A 44 -19.59 11.53 12.67
CA GLY A 44 -19.74 12.99 12.79
C GLY A 44 -18.63 13.73 13.56
N THR A 45 -17.86 13.04 14.40
CA THR A 45 -16.79 13.63 15.22
C THR A 45 -15.40 13.53 14.58
N GLY A 46 -15.28 12.78 13.49
CA GLY A 46 -14.00 12.40 12.91
C GLY A 46 -13.19 11.46 13.79
N LEU A 47 -12.35 10.66 13.16
CA LEU A 47 -11.46 9.74 13.84
C LEU A 47 -10.14 10.44 14.18
N ASP A 48 -9.63 10.18 15.39
CA ASP A 48 -8.29 10.63 15.78
C ASP A 48 -7.23 10.16 14.77
N ALA A 49 -6.23 11.01 14.53
CA ALA A 49 -5.25 10.79 13.47
C ALA A 49 -4.50 9.45 13.63
N ASN A 50 -4.14 9.07 14.86
CA ASN A 50 -3.42 7.82 15.12
C ASN A 50 -4.29 6.61 14.79
N PHE A 51 -5.58 6.67 15.15
CA PHE A 51 -6.54 5.60 14.90
C PHE A 51 -6.90 5.49 13.41
N ALA A 52 -6.97 6.60 12.68
CA ALA A 52 -7.16 6.60 11.24
C ALA A 52 -5.98 5.93 10.50
N VAL A 53 -4.75 6.24 10.93
CA VAL A 53 -3.53 5.61 10.39
C VAL A 53 -3.48 4.13 10.70
N LEU A 54 -3.80 3.73 11.94
CA LEU A 54 -3.84 2.33 12.34
C LEU A 54 -4.87 1.53 11.51
N ALA A 55 -6.10 2.05 11.37
CA ALA A 55 -7.14 1.39 10.60
C ALA A 55 -6.75 1.25 9.13
N ALA A 56 -6.19 2.31 8.52
CA ALA A 56 -5.72 2.23 7.14
C ALA A 56 -4.56 1.24 6.96
N ALA A 57 -3.67 1.11 7.95
CA ALA A 57 -2.57 0.15 7.92
C ALA A 57 -3.10 -1.29 7.97
N ILE A 58 -4.05 -1.58 8.86
CA ILE A 58 -4.69 -2.90 8.96
C ILE A 58 -5.40 -3.24 7.66
N LEU A 59 -6.22 -2.33 7.12
CA LEU A 59 -6.94 -2.55 5.87
C LEU A 59 -5.99 -2.76 4.70
N SER A 60 -4.93 -1.96 4.61
CA SER A 60 -3.95 -2.09 3.54
C SER A 60 -3.19 -3.42 3.61
N ALA A 61 -2.75 -3.82 4.80
CA ALA A 61 -2.11 -5.11 5.03
C ALA A 61 -3.04 -6.29 4.70
N SER A 62 -4.32 -6.19 5.10
CA SER A 62 -5.32 -7.20 4.80
C SER A 62 -5.62 -7.32 3.30
N GLY A 63 -5.57 -6.22 2.55
CA GLY A 63 -5.75 -6.23 1.09
C GLY A 63 -4.60 -6.92 0.37
N VAL A 64 -3.36 -6.68 0.81
CA VAL A 64 -2.18 -7.36 0.25
C VAL A 64 -2.20 -8.85 0.59
N LEU A 65 -2.47 -9.20 1.85
CA LEU A 65 -2.55 -10.59 2.29
C LEU A 65 -3.72 -11.33 1.62
N GLY A 66 -4.91 -10.73 1.59
CA GLY A 66 -6.10 -11.30 0.95
C GLY A 66 -5.96 -11.46 -0.56
N GLY A 67 -5.22 -10.56 -1.22
CA GLY A 67 -4.86 -10.72 -2.64
C GLY A 67 -3.87 -11.87 -2.88
N ALA A 68 -2.94 -12.10 -1.94
CA ALA A 68 -1.95 -13.17 -2.03
C ALA A 68 -2.53 -14.58 -1.82
N PHE A 69 -3.66 -14.71 -1.12
CA PHE A 69 -4.37 -15.99 -0.91
C PHE A 69 -5.47 -16.26 -1.96
N LYS A 70 -5.60 -15.41 -2.99
CA LYS A 70 -6.58 -15.58 -4.07
C LYS A 70 -6.03 -16.31 -5.30
N GLU A 71 -5.01 -17.14 -5.08
CA GLU A 71 -4.54 -18.23 -5.96
C GLU A 71 -4.51 -19.53 -5.15
#